data_AF-A0AAU6B3K1-F1
#
_entry.id   AF-A0AAU6B3K1-F1
#
_cell.length_a   1.000
_cell.length_b   1.000
_cell.length_c   1.000
_cell.angle_alpha   90.00
_cell.angle_beta   90.00
_cell.angle_gamma   90.00
#
_symmetry.space_group_name_H-M   'P 1'
#
loop_
_entity.id
_entity.type
_entity.pdbx_description
1 polymer ?
#
loop_
_entity_poly.entity_id
_entity_poly.type
_entity_poly.pdbx_seq_one_letter_code
_entity_poly.pdbx_strand_id
1 'polypeptide(L)'
;MSDWSSSRAKARVDHREHLDELVARIRFEVRLHLNEPAALSAYDDLADVFTTGHGECAALLSHRRVLPWWERRLLARFARRLHGRAIVGSVSDVPAGAAGEAVRGFRTEIARLAPDSGDTGARYDLQGRGLATVFRLALGARGEVWPDRHDVATTSARNILTCSSAFLRRKPWHLVWPVYRVRGLRLWKL
;
A
#
# COMPACT_ATOMS: atom_id res chain seq x y z
N MET A 1 -34.75 -8.98 -10.85
CA MET A 1 -33.33 -8.81 -11.23
C MET A 1 -32.62 -7.68 -10.46
N SER A 2 -33.09 -7.27 -9.27
CA SER A 2 -32.55 -6.14 -8.49
C SER A 2 -31.53 -6.52 -7.41
N ASP A 3 -31.60 -7.74 -6.85
CA ASP A 3 -30.80 -8.11 -5.67
C ASP A 3 -29.31 -8.35 -5.99
N TRP A 4 -29.01 -8.85 -7.18
CA TRP A 4 -27.64 -9.17 -7.60
C TRP A 4 -26.79 -7.91 -7.87
N SER A 5 -27.39 -6.86 -8.42
CA SER A 5 -26.71 -5.57 -8.63
C SER A 5 -26.45 -4.84 -7.30
N SER A 6 -27.42 -4.90 -6.38
CA SER A 6 -27.32 -4.30 -5.05
C SER A 6 -26.29 -5.02 -4.19
N SER A 7 -26.21 -6.35 -4.28
CA SER A 7 -25.18 -7.17 -3.64
C SER A 7 -23.76 -6.83 -4.14
N ARG A 8 -23.56 -6.69 -5.45
CA ARG A 8 -22.26 -6.28 -6.02
C ARG A 8 -21.89 -4.84 -5.68
N ALA A 9 -22.87 -3.94 -5.59
CA ALA A 9 -22.63 -2.54 -5.20
C ALA A 9 -22.19 -2.45 -3.73
N LYS A 10 -22.89 -3.16 -2.83
CA LYS A 10 -22.51 -3.27 -1.41
C LYS A 10 -21.11 -3.87 -1.24
N ALA A 11 -20.84 -5.00 -1.89
CA ALA A 11 -19.52 -5.64 -1.84
C ALA A 11 -18.37 -4.73 -2.33
N ARG A 12 -18.65 -3.75 -3.21
CA ARG A 12 -17.64 -2.76 -3.63
C ARG A 12 -17.42 -1.66 -2.59
N VAL A 13 -18.45 -1.29 -1.84
CA VAL A 13 -18.35 -0.29 -0.76
C VAL A 13 -17.58 -0.89 0.41
N ASP A 14 -18.00 -2.05 0.90
CA ASP A 14 -17.34 -2.77 2.00
C ASP A 14 -15.84 -2.98 1.68
N HIS A 15 -15.51 -3.30 0.43
CA HIS A 15 -14.12 -3.45 -0.03
C HIS A 15 -13.32 -2.16 -0.03
N ARG A 16 -13.95 -1.04 -0.31
CA ARG A 16 -13.27 0.25 -0.25
C ARG A 16 -12.99 0.66 1.17
N GLU A 17 -13.95 0.45 2.06
CA GLU A 17 -13.73 0.65 3.50
C GLU A 17 -12.56 -0.20 3.98
N HIS A 18 -12.49 -1.47 3.54
CA HIS A 18 -11.34 -2.32 3.86
C HIS A 18 -10.01 -1.81 3.29
N LEU A 19 -9.98 -1.31 2.05
CA LEU A 19 -8.78 -0.69 1.48
C LEU A 19 -8.38 0.58 2.26
N ASP A 20 -9.36 1.38 2.67
CA ASP A 20 -9.14 2.59 3.45
C ASP A 20 -8.56 2.26 4.82
N GLU A 21 -9.06 1.21 5.49
CA GLU A 21 -8.54 0.69 6.76
C GLU A 21 -7.09 0.19 6.64
N LEU A 22 -6.80 -0.61 5.61
CA LEU A 22 -5.45 -1.12 5.36
C LEU A 22 -4.46 0.04 5.12
N VAL A 23 -4.88 1.06 4.38
CA VAL A 23 -4.07 2.27 4.16
C VAL A 23 -3.98 3.14 5.42
N ALA A 24 -5.02 3.17 6.25
CA ALA A 24 -5.03 3.92 7.50
C ALA A 24 -3.97 3.41 8.49
N ARG A 25 -3.75 2.10 8.58
CA ARG A 25 -2.70 1.51 9.41
C ARG A 25 -1.31 2.02 9.04
N ILE A 26 -0.95 1.97 7.76
CA ILE A 26 0.36 2.46 7.27
C ILE A 26 0.48 3.97 7.48
N ARG A 27 -0.61 4.73 7.28
CA ARG A 27 -0.65 6.17 7.56
C ARG A 27 -0.47 6.51 9.03
N PHE A 28 -1.03 5.69 9.92
CA PHE A 28 -0.86 5.84 11.36
C PHE A 28 0.59 5.63 11.76
N GLU A 29 1.21 4.54 11.29
CA GLU A 29 2.62 4.24 11.54
C GLU A 29 3.54 5.40 11.14
N VAL A 30 3.40 5.92 9.91
CA VAL A 30 4.26 7.03 9.45
C VAL A 30 3.94 8.35 10.16
N ARG A 31 2.70 8.59 10.61
CA ARG A 31 2.36 9.77 11.42
C ARG A 31 2.95 9.69 12.81
N LEU A 32 2.91 8.51 13.42
CA LEU A 32 3.53 8.25 14.70
C LEU A 32 5.03 8.53 14.62
N HIS A 33 5.72 8.07 13.57
CA HIS A 33 7.12 8.43 13.35
C HIS A 33 7.36 9.95 13.25
N LEU A 34 6.53 10.66 12.47
CA LEU A 34 6.71 12.10 12.26
C LEU A 34 6.48 12.93 13.53
N ASN A 35 5.62 12.46 14.44
CA ASN A 35 5.30 13.14 15.69
C ASN A 35 6.21 12.68 16.84
N GLU A 36 6.51 11.39 16.90
CA GLU A 36 7.24 10.72 17.97
C GLU A 36 8.24 9.72 17.37
N PRO A 37 9.38 10.18 16.83
CA PRO A 37 10.33 9.31 16.12
C PRO A 37 10.86 8.14 16.96
N ALA A 38 10.91 8.30 18.28
CA ALA A 38 11.36 7.28 19.22
C ALA A 38 10.29 6.23 19.60
N ALA A 39 9.02 6.42 19.20
CA ALA A 39 7.91 5.55 19.58
C ALA A 39 7.80 4.27 18.74
N LEU A 40 8.50 4.18 17.60
CA LEU A 40 8.50 2.99 16.76
C LEU A 40 9.67 2.07 17.09
N SER A 41 9.40 0.76 17.11
CA SER A 41 10.43 -0.27 17.19
C SER A 41 11.32 -0.26 15.95
N ALA A 42 12.61 -0.51 16.13
CA ALA A 42 13.53 -0.73 15.02
C ALA A 42 13.12 -1.97 14.20
N TYR A 43 13.18 -1.87 12.87
CA TYR A 43 12.94 -3.00 11.96
C TYR A 43 14.28 -3.61 11.54
N ASP A 44 14.89 -4.39 12.43
CA ASP A 44 16.26 -4.85 12.27
C ASP A 44 16.43 -6.04 11.30
N ASP A 45 15.35 -6.76 10.97
CA ASP A 45 15.39 -7.91 10.05
C ASP A 45 14.69 -7.60 8.71
N LEU A 46 15.43 -7.78 7.60
CA LEU A 46 14.89 -7.69 6.23
C LEU A 46 13.75 -8.68 6.00
N ALA A 47 13.82 -9.87 6.60
CA ALA A 47 12.77 -10.87 6.49
C ALA A 47 11.48 -10.42 7.18
N ASP A 48 11.57 -9.74 8.32
CA ASP A 48 10.39 -9.18 9.02
C ASP A 48 9.77 -8.03 8.24
N VAL A 49 10.60 -7.14 7.69
CA VAL A 49 10.15 -6.05 6.80
C VAL A 49 9.45 -6.63 5.57
N PHE A 50 10.04 -7.65 4.95
CA PHE A 50 9.44 -8.32 3.80
C PHE A 50 8.13 -9.01 4.18
N THR A 51 8.09 -9.78 5.28
CA THR A 51 6.90 -10.50 5.74
C THR A 51 5.75 -9.54 6.01
N THR A 52 6.03 -8.43 6.70
CA THR A 52 5.05 -7.37 6.99
C THR A 52 4.52 -6.76 5.69
N GLY A 53 5.43 -6.32 4.81
CA GLY A 53 5.05 -5.71 3.55
C GLY A 53 4.30 -6.67 2.62
N HIS A 54 4.66 -7.96 2.62
CA HIS A 54 3.98 -9.01 1.87
C HIS A 54 2.56 -9.22 2.38
N GLY A 55 2.36 -9.33 3.70
CA GLY A 55 1.03 -9.45 4.30
C GLY A 55 0.12 -8.27 3.96
N GLU A 56 0.63 -7.04 4.10
CA GLU A 56 -0.09 -5.82 3.74
C GLU A 56 -0.42 -5.75 2.24
N CYS A 57 0.55 -6.09 1.38
CA CYS A 57 0.35 -6.09 -0.06
C CYS A 57 -0.64 -7.17 -0.52
N ALA A 58 -0.59 -8.36 0.07
CA ALA A 58 -1.55 -9.42 -0.16
C ALA A 58 -2.96 -8.99 0.26
N ALA A 59 -3.11 -8.35 1.43
CA ALA A 59 -4.39 -7.81 1.87
C ALA A 59 -4.94 -6.76 0.90
N LEU A 60 -4.10 -5.82 0.44
CA LEU A 60 -4.48 -4.82 -0.57
C LEU A 60 -4.91 -5.45 -1.91
N LEU A 61 -4.22 -6.50 -2.36
CA LEU A 61 -4.44 -7.09 -3.69
C LEU A 61 -5.45 -8.25 -3.71
N SER A 62 -5.81 -8.78 -2.55
CA SER A 62 -6.75 -9.90 -2.33
C SER A 62 -8.02 -9.78 -3.18
N HIS A 63 -8.48 -8.56 -3.39
CA HIS A 63 -9.75 -8.29 -4.03
C HIS A 63 -9.66 -7.47 -5.31
N ARG A 64 -8.48 -7.39 -5.93
CA ARG A 64 -8.31 -6.69 -7.21
C ARG A 64 -9.32 -7.13 -8.28
N ARG A 65 -9.75 -8.40 -8.27
CA ARG A 65 -10.64 -8.97 -9.31
C ARG A 65 -12.05 -8.34 -9.31
N VAL A 66 -12.55 -7.86 -8.17
CA VAL A 66 -13.90 -7.27 -8.07
C VAL A 66 -13.93 -5.78 -8.45
N LEU A 67 -12.76 -5.16 -8.56
CA LEU A 67 -12.62 -3.76 -8.94
C LEU A 67 -12.73 -3.57 -10.47
N PRO A 68 -13.21 -2.41 -10.94
CA PRO A 68 -13.06 -1.99 -12.33
C PRO A 68 -11.59 -2.06 -12.79
N TRP A 69 -11.36 -2.25 -14.09
CA TRP A 69 -10.01 -2.42 -14.64
C TRP A 69 -9.07 -1.24 -14.33
N TRP A 70 -9.61 -0.02 -14.29
CA TRP A 70 -8.82 1.17 -14.02
C TRP A 70 -8.47 1.28 -12.52
N GLU A 71 -9.36 0.87 -11.62
CA GLU A 71 -9.07 0.76 -10.18
C GLU A 71 -8.02 -0.29 -9.92
N ARG A 72 -8.10 -1.43 -10.62
CA ARG A 72 -7.05 -2.46 -10.59
C ARG A 72 -5.68 -1.89 -10.96
N ARG A 73 -5.61 -1.10 -12.03
CA ARG A 73 -4.36 -0.46 -12.47
C ARG A 73 -3.85 0.54 -11.45
N LEU A 74 -4.75 1.33 -10.84
CA LEU A 74 -4.38 2.28 -9.79
C LEU A 74 -3.89 1.58 -8.53
N LEU A 75 -4.62 0.57 -8.06
CA LEU A 75 -4.25 -0.26 -6.91
C LEU A 75 -2.92 -0.96 -7.15
N ALA A 76 -2.68 -1.52 -8.32
CA ALA A 76 -1.40 -2.15 -8.66
C ALA A 76 -0.23 -1.13 -8.68
N ARG A 77 -0.47 0.08 -9.20
CA ARG A 77 0.54 1.16 -9.18
C ARG A 77 0.81 1.64 -7.76
N PHE A 78 -0.24 1.79 -6.95
CA PHE A 78 -0.15 2.18 -5.55
C PHE A 78 0.61 1.13 -4.73
N ALA A 79 0.22 -0.14 -4.82
CA ALA A 79 0.89 -1.26 -4.15
C ALA A 79 2.37 -1.35 -4.56
N ARG A 80 2.68 -1.18 -5.85
CA ARG A 80 4.07 -1.16 -6.33
C ARG A 80 4.87 0.02 -5.80
N ARG A 81 4.25 1.21 -5.69
CA ARG A 81 4.92 2.38 -5.13
C ARG A 81 5.14 2.26 -3.62
N LEU A 82 4.23 1.58 -2.92
CA LEU A 82 4.26 1.45 -1.47
C LEU A 82 5.19 0.31 -1.01
N HIS A 83 5.04 -0.88 -1.59
CA HIS A 83 5.75 -2.10 -1.17
C HIS A 83 6.86 -2.53 -2.13
N GLY A 84 7.01 -1.89 -3.28
CA GLY A 84 8.06 -2.19 -4.24
C GLY A 84 7.75 -3.40 -5.13
N ARG A 85 8.64 -3.65 -6.10
CA ARG A 85 8.43 -4.70 -7.10
C ARG A 85 8.64 -6.11 -6.54
N ALA A 86 9.61 -6.29 -5.64
CA ALA A 86 9.95 -7.58 -5.06
C ALA A 86 8.77 -8.18 -4.27
N ILE A 87 8.15 -7.37 -3.42
CA ILE A 87 6.96 -7.78 -2.65
C ILE A 87 5.75 -7.95 -3.57
N VAL A 88 5.45 -6.99 -4.44
CA VAL A 88 4.27 -7.11 -5.33
C VAL A 88 4.36 -8.32 -6.27
N GLY A 89 5.57 -8.67 -6.72
CA GLY A 89 5.80 -9.82 -7.60
C GLY A 89 5.57 -11.17 -6.92
N SER A 90 5.90 -11.28 -5.63
CA SER A 90 5.83 -12.53 -4.86
C SER A 90 4.44 -12.83 -4.27
N VAL A 91 3.60 -11.81 -4.10
CA VAL A 91 2.24 -11.97 -3.53
C VAL A 91 1.37 -12.96 -4.30
N SER A 92 1.58 -13.16 -5.60
CA SER A 92 0.82 -14.18 -6.37
C SER A 92 1.22 -15.61 -6.05
N ASP A 93 2.38 -15.80 -5.45
CA ASP A 93 3.02 -17.11 -5.31
C ASP A 93 2.69 -17.74 -3.94
N VAL A 94 2.03 -16.98 -3.06
CA VAL A 94 1.65 -17.40 -1.71
C VAL A 94 0.13 -17.51 -1.59
N PRO A 95 -0.39 -18.68 -1.18
CA PRO A 95 -1.81 -18.83 -0.84
C PRO A 95 -2.23 -17.89 0.31
N ALA A 96 -3.47 -17.40 0.26
CA ALA A 96 -4.02 -16.59 1.35
C ALA A 96 -3.95 -17.35 2.68
N GLY A 97 -3.38 -16.72 3.72
CA GLY A 97 -3.20 -17.33 5.05
C GLY A 97 -1.87 -18.06 5.27
N ALA A 98 -1.05 -18.28 4.24
CA ALA A 98 0.23 -19.00 4.34
C ALA A 98 1.47 -18.09 4.43
N ALA A 99 1.29 -16.77 4.59
CA ALA A 99 2.37 -15.79 4.45
C ALA A 99 3.52 -15.98 5.46
N GLY A 100 3.23 -16.31 6.72
CA GLY A 100 4.29 -16.42 7.75
C GLY A 100 5.29 -17.56 7.51
N GLU A 101 4.87 -18.66 6.89
CA GLU A 101 5.74 -19.82 6.63
C GLU A 101 6.31 -19.81 5.21
N ALA A 102 5.52 -19.39 4.22
CA ALA A 102 5.93 -19.35 2.82
C ALA A 102 6.99 -18.27 2.54
N VAL A 103 7.02 -17.19 3.33
CA VAL A 103 7.92 -16.05 3.08
C VAL A 103 9.40 -16.41 3.20
N ARG A 104 9.75 -17.44 3.99
CA ARG A 104 11.15 -17.93 4.11
C ARG A 104 11.73 -18.44 2.79
N GLY A 105 10.88 -18.75 1.80
CA GLY A 105 11.27 -19.16 0.45
C GLY A 105 11.78 -18.00 -0.44
N PHE A 106 11.39 -16.75 -0.18
CA PHE A 106 11.71 -15.60 -1.04
C PHE A 106 13.05 -14.94 -0.73
N ARG A 107 14.10 -15.76 -0.56
CA ARG A 107 15.44 -15.26 -0.20
C ARG A 107 15.95 -14.21 -1.19
N THR A 108 15.67 -14.40 -2.49
CA THR A 108 16.09 -13.47 -3.55
C THR A 108 15.35 -12.14 -3.47
N GLU A 109 14.05 -12.15 -3.19
CA GLU A 109 13.25 -10.94 -3.05
C GLU A 109 13.59 -10.18 -1.77
N ILE A 110 13.85 -10.89 -0.68
CA ILE A 110 14.32 -10.31 0.60
C ILE A 110 15.66 -9.62 0.38
N ALA A 111 16.61 -10.27 -0.31
CA ALA A 111 17.91 -9.68 -0.61
C ALA A 111 17.79 -8.38 -1.45
N ARG A 112 16.79 -8.29 -2.34
CA ARG A 112 16.52 -7.07 -3.14
C ARG A 112 15.98 -5.91 -2.32
N LEU A 113 15.61 -6.11 -1.05
CA LEU A 113 15.19 -5.01 -0.18
C LEU A 113 16.38 -4.27 0.41
N ALA A 114 17.54 -4.93 0.55
CA ALA A 114 18.72 -4.33 1.14
C ALA A 114 19.16 -3.10 0.33
N PRO A 115 19.36 -1.94 0.97
CA PRO A 115 20.03 -0.81 0.31
C PRO A 115 21.51 -1.13 0.11
N ASP A 116 22.09 -0.62 -0.97
CA ASP A 116 23.54 -0.63 -1.12
C ASP A 116 24.18 0.33 -0.11
N SER A 117 25.44 0.10 0.26
CA SER A 117 26.19 1.02 1.10
C SER A 117 26.26 2.42 0.46
N GLY A 118 25.78 3.45 1.16
CA GLY A 118 25.77 4.83 0.67
C GLY A 118 24.63 5.18 -0.31
N ASP A 119 23.54 4.42 -0.29
CA ASP A 119 22.40 4.59 -1.19
C ASP A 119 21.58 5.88 -0.95
N THR A 120 22.02 6.96 -1.60
CA THR A 120 21.31 8.25 -1.66
C THR A 120 19.95 8.18 -2.39
N GLY A 121 19.72 7.13 -3.19
CA GLY A 121 18.48 6.93 -3.96
C GLY A 121 17.31 6.41 -3.13
N ALA A 122 17.57 5.94 -1.90
CA ALA A 122 16.56 5.46 -0.97
C ALA A 122 15.55 6.56 -0.58
N ARG A 123 15.99 7.81 -0.38
CA ARG A 123 15.13 8.94 0.01
C ARG A 123 13.87 9.11 -0.86
N TYR A 124 13.99 8.82 -2.14
CA TYR A 124 12.90 8.94 -3.12
C TYR A 124 12.41 7.59 -3.66
N ASP A 125 12.97 6.50 -3.14
CA ASP A 125 12.81 5.15 -3.64
C ASP A 125 12.99 5.09 -5.16
N LEU A 126 14.14 5.58 -5.66
CA LEU A 126 14.46 5.56 -7.09
C LEU A 126 14.64 4.13 -7.62
N GLN A 127 15.00 3.20 -6.72
CA GLN A 127 15.27 1.80 -7.04
C GLN A 127 14.00 0.92 -7.04
N GLY A 128 12.87 1.44 -6.54
CA GLY A 128 11.59 0.73 -6.57
C GLY A 128 11.45 -0.41 -5.55
N ARG A 129 12.12 -0.27 -4.41
CA ARG A 129 11.98 -1.11 -3.20
C ARG A 129 10.67 -0.87 -2.46
N GLY A 130 10.02 0.26 -2.70
CA GLY A 130 8.77 0.65 -2.08
C GLY A 130 8.99 1.62 -0.93
N LEU A 131 8.16 2.66 -0.87
CA LEU A 131 8.27 3.71 0.14
C LEU A 131 8.12 3.18 1.57
N ALA A 132 7.18 2.27 1.83
CA ALA A 132 6.96 1.68 3.16
C ALA A 132 8.12 0.78 3.56
N THR A 133 8.66 0.02 2.61
CA THR A 133 9.87 -0.78 2.80
C THR A 133 11.04 0.09 3.19
N VAL A 134 11.36 1.12 2.39
CA VAL A 134 12.48 2.03 2.67
C VAL A 134 12.28 2.77 3.99
N PHE A 135 11.06 3.22 4.28
CA PHE A 135 10.73 3.83 5.57
C PHE A 135 11.10 2.90 6.73
N ARG A 136 10.64 1.65 6.72
CA ARG A 136 10.92 0.67 7.80
C ARG A 136 12.40 0.33 7.90
N LEU A 137 13.09 0.14 6.77
CA LEU A 137 14.53 -0.07 6.75
C LEU A 137 15.31 1.12 7.33
N ALA A 138 14.85 2.34 7.06
CA ALA A 138 15.42 3.53 7.66
C ALA A 138 15.06 3.71 9.14
N LEU A 139 14.17 2.91 9.71
CA LEU A 139 13.99 2.83 11.17
C LEU A 139 14.86 1.74 11.80
N GLY A 140 15.42 0.83 11.00
CA GLY A 140 16.16 -0.35 11.45
C GLY A 140 17.63 -0.39 11.03
N ALA A 141 18.30 -1.47 11.47
CA ALA A 141 19.71 -1.81 11.34
C ALA A 141 20.62 -1.09 12.37
N ARG A 142 20.53 -1.57 13.61
CA ARG A 142 21.43 -1.26 14.73
C ARG A 142 22.89 -1.58 14.34
N GLY A 143 23.76 -0.57 14.28
CA GLY A 143 25.19 -0.74 14.02
C GLY A 143 25.66 -0.46 12.58
N GLU A 144 24.75 -0.34 11.61
CA GLU A 144 25.10 0.17 10.28
C GLU A 144 25.08 1.71 10.28
N VAL A 145 26.16 2.30 9.76
CA VAL A 145 26.26 3.75 9.57
C VAL A 145 25.51 4.12 8.29
N TRP A 146 24.25 4.50 8.43
CA TRP A 146 23.47 5.13 7.36
C TRP A 146 23.29 6.63 7.69
N PRO A 147 24.13 7.52 7.14
CA PRO A 147 24.25 8.91 7.62
C PRO A 147 22.98 9.74 7.50
N ASP A 148 22.17 9.50 6.47
CA ASP A 148 20.95 10.24 6.14
C ASP A 148 19.67 9.48 6.50
N ARG A 149 19.78 8.46 7.37
CA ARG A 149 18.67 7.56 7.74
C ARG A 149 17.41 8.29 8.21
N HIS A 150 17.55 9.30 9.08
CA HIS A 150 16.41 10.08 9.56
C HIS A 150 15.74 10.87 8.43
N ASP A 151 16.52 11.44 7.51
CA ASP A 151 16.01 12.17 6.35
C ASP A 151 15.31 11.25 5.36
N VAL A 152 15.84 10.04 5.15
CA VAL A 152 15.23 8.98 4.34
C VAL A 152 13.90 8.54 4.95
N ALA A 153 13.86 8.25 6.25
CA ALA A 153 12.64 7.86 6.96
C ALA A 153 11.57 8.97 6.88
N THR A 154 11.96 10.21 7.18
CA THR A 154 11.07 11.38 7.14
C THR A 154 10.54 11.65 5.73
N THR A 155 11.41 11.60 4.72
CA THR A 155 11.00 11.84 3.32
C THR A 155 10.10 10.71 2.81
N SER A 156 10.43 9.46 3.14
CA SER A 156 9.60 8.30 2.79
C SER A 156 8.23 8.40 3.46
N ALA A 157 8.17 8.73 4.75
CA ALA A 157 6.92 8.97 5.49
C ALA A 157 6.03 10.04 4.82
N ARG A 158 6.61 11.19 4.44
CA ARG A 158 5.89 12.25 3.72
C ARG A 158 5.39 11.79 2.35
N ASN A 159 6.21 11.02 1.62
CA ASN A 159 5.83 10.45 0.34
C ASN A 159 4.71 9.42 0.48
N ILE A 160 4.72 8.59 1.53
CA ILE A 160 3.65 7.65 1.88
C ILE A 160 2.35 8.41 2.15
N LEU A 161 2.39 9.48 2.94
CA LEU A 161 1.21 10.31 3.21
C LEU A 161 0.67 10.97 1.95
N THR A 162 1.55 11.44 1.07
CA THR A 162 1.17 12.07 -0.20
C THR A 162 0.54 11.06 -1.16
N CYS A 163 1.18 9.91 -1.36
CA CYS A 163 0.70 8.89 -2.29
C CYS A 163 -0.59 8.22 -1.78
N SER A 164 -0.68 7.94 -0.48
CA SER A 164 -1.91 7.41 0.13
C SER A 164 -3.04 8.42 0.04
N SER A 165 -2.80 9.71 0.30
CA SER A 165 -3.83 10.75 0.14
C SER A 165 -4.28 10.86 -1.31
N ALA A 166 -3.37 10.77 -2.28
CA ALA A 166 -3.71 10.79 -3.70
C ALA A 166 -4.49 9.54 -4.14
N PHE A 167 -4.23 8.39 -3.53
CA PHE A 167 -4.98 7.15 -3.75
C PHE A 167 -6.40 7.25 -3.17
N LEU A 168 -6.52 7.65 -1.90
CA LEU A 168 -7.78 7.75 -1.16
C LEU A 168 -8.70 8.89 -1.67
N ARG A 169 -8.15 10.03 -2.09
CA ARG A 169 -8.93 11.17 -2.62
C ARG A 169 -9.65 10.86 -3.94
N ARG A 170 -9.26 9.79 -4.65
CA ARG A 170 -9.84 9.48 -5.96
C ARG A 170 -11.20 8.81 -5.78
N LYS A 171 -12.24 9.65 -5.67
CA LYS A 171 -13.64 9.30 -5.94
C LYS A 171 -13.87 9.24 -7.45
N PRO A 172 -14.29 8.10 -8.02
CA PRO A 172 -15.20 8.21 -9.17
C PRO A 172 -16.65 7.77 -8.92
N TRP A 173 -17.04 7.30 -7.72
CA TRP A 173 -18.33 6.58 -7.60
C TRP A 173 -19.24 6.91 -6.43
N HIS A 174 -18.86 7.80 -5.52
CA HIS A 174 -19.88 8.40 -4.64
C HIS A 174 -20.78 9.40 -5.40
N LEU A 175 -20.50 9.66 -6.69
CA LEU A 175 -21.25 10.54 -7.59
C LEU A 175 -21.90 9.80 -8.78
N VAL A 176 -21.63 8.51 -8.97
CA VAL A 176 -22.13 7.75 -10.12
C VAL A 176 -22.90 6.51 -9.63
N TRP A 177 -23.92 6.77 -8.82
CA TRP A 177 -25.20 6.08 -8.84
C TRP A 177 -26.24 7.13 -9.28
N PRO A 178 -27.30 6.78 -10.04
CA PRO A 178 -27.76 7.51 -11.22
C PRO A 178 -28.35 8.87 -10.85
N VAL A 179 -27.53 9.91 -10.86
CA VAL A 179 -28.02 11.27 -11.02
C VAL A 179 -28.20 11.46 -12.52
N TYR A 180 -29.44 11.33 -12.95
CA TYR A 180 -30.05 12.03 -14.08
C TYR A 180 -29.16 12.27 -15.32
N ARG A 181 -29.53 11.62 -16.43
CA ARG A 181 -29.22 12.13 -17.77
C ARG A 181 -29.73 13.56 -17.87
N VAL A 182 -28.87 14.55 -17.64
CA VAL A 182 -29.14 15.91 -18.10
C VAL A 182 -28.72 15.98 -19.56
N ARG A 183 -29.63 15.50 -20.41
CA ARG A 183 -29.76 15.96 -21.79
C ARG A 183 -31.25 16.12 -22.06
N GLY A 184 -31.77 17.27 -21.65
CA GLY A 184 -33.11 17.72 -21.98
C GLY A 184 -34.24 17.01 -21.22
N LEU A 185 -35.07 17.84 -20.58
CA LEU A 185 -36.49 17.58 -20.26
C LEU A 185 -36.85 16.63 -19.10
N ARG A 186 -37.45 17.26 -18.09
CA ARG A 186 -38.50 16.81 -17.15
C ARG A 186 -38.19 15.65 -16.19
N LEU A 187 -38.21 16.02 -14.91
CA LEU A 187 -38.28 15.14 -13.74
C LEU A 187 -39.70 14.57 -13.61
N TRP A 188 -39.82 13.24 -13.52
CA TRP A 188 -40.98 12.58 -12.94
C TRP A 188 -40.55 11.80 -11.70
N LYS A 189 -41.38 11.89 -10.66
CA LYS A 189 -41.29 11.17 -9.39
C LYS A 189 -41.63 9.70 -9.60
N LEU A 190 -40.85 8.81 -8.99
CA LEU A 190 -41.36 7.55 -8.46
C LEU A 190 -41.44 7.72 -6.94
#